data_AF-A0A3D5MPN0-F1
#
_entry.id   AF-A0A3D5MPN0-F1
#
_cell.length_a   1.000
_cell.length_b   1.000
_cell.length_c   1.000
_cell.angle_alpha   90.00
_cell.angle_beta   90.00
_cell.angle_gamma   90.00
#
_symmetry.space_group_name_H-M   'P 1'
#
loop_
_entity.id
_entity.type
_entity.pdbx_description
1 polymer ?
#
loop_
_entity_poly.entity_id
_entity_poly.type
_entity_poly.pdbx_seq_one_letter_code
_entity_poly.pdbx_strand_id
1 'polypeptide(L)'
;MTQPQRRALYTLVIWGIVALIFVALFLWGDGPSTWALYDDWRPKAAALVLLAGFIAFWMTLHATRSRRGGQDERDALIQAKACAVALVAVMAYVFLASIGLYVRYESQSTVPVGWLWFLAYTTFLLGWIVGSAASLYYYHVGLKNHA
;
A
#
# COMPACT_ATOMS: atom_id res chain seq x y z
N MET A 1 5.19 23.01 2.91
CA MET A 1 5.38 21.58 3.23
C MET A 1 6.86 21.27 3.29
N THR A 2 7.31 20.55 4.31
CA THR A 2 8.69 20.05 4.41
C THR A 2 8.97 18.98 3.36
N GLN A 3 10.24 18.67 3.08
CA GLN A 3 10.60 17.59 2.14
C GLN A 3 10.00 16.23 2.52
N PRO A 4 10.01 15.79 3.80
CA PRO A 4 9.34 14.57 4.24
C PRO A 4 7.82 14.58 4.00
N GLN A 5 7.15 15.70 4.24
CA GLN A 5 5.71 15.85 3.96
C GLN A 5 5.41 15.72 2.47
N ARG A 6 6.21 16.35 1.60
CA ARG A 6 6.05 16.21 0.14
C ARG A 6 6.25 14.78 -0.32
N ARG A 7 7.28 14.10 0.21
CA ARG A 7 7.52 12.68 -0.08
C ARG A 7 6.34 11.82 0.36
N ALA A 8 5.84 11.99 1.58
CA ALA A 8 4.67 11.26 2.06
C ALA A 8 3.43 11.51 1.20
N LEU A 9 3.20 12.75 0.76
CA LEU A 9 2.10 13.08 -0.15
C LEU A 9 2.25 12.36 -1.51
N TYR A 10 3.43 12.42 -2.13
CA TYR A 10 3.63 11.73 -3.40
C TYR A 10 3.50 10.22 -3.28
N THR A 11 4.05 9.61 -2.22
CA THR A 11 3.89 8.19 -1.92
C THR A 11 2.42 7.82 -1.79
N LEU A 12 1.64 8.62 -1.06
CA LEU A 12 0.20 8.40 -0.90
C LEU A 12 -0.55 8.45 -2.23
N VAL A 13 -0.27 9.46 -3.06
CA VAL A 13 -0.93 9.64 -4.36
C VAL A 13 -0.57 8.50 -5.31
N ILE A 14 0.72 8.18 -5.44
CA ILE A 14 1.19 7.12 -6.36
C ILE A 14 0.59 5.78 -5.97
N TRP A 15 0.77 5.35 -4.72
CA TRP A 15 0.27 4.04 -4.30
C TRP A 15 -1.25 3.99 -4.18
N GLY A 16 -1.90 5.11 -3.89
CA GLY A 16 -3.36 5.22 -3.96
C GLY A 16 -3.91 4.98 -5.37
N ILE A 17 -3.32 5.63 -6.38
CA ILE A 17 -3.71 5.43 -7.79
C ILE A 17 -3.43 3.98 -8.23
N VAL A 18 -2.24 3.47 -7.91
CA VAL A 18 -1.86 2.08 -8.22
C VAL A 18 -2.83 1.09 -7.58
N ALA A 19 -3.23 1.31 -6.31
CA ALA A 19 -4.18 0.45 -5.63
C ALA A 19 -5.57 0.48 -6.27
N LEU A 20 -6.06 1.66 -6.64
CA LEU A 20 -7.35 1.77 -7.33
C LEU A 20 -7.35 1.04 -8.66
N ILE A 21 -6.30 1.22 -9.47
CA ILE A 21 -6.17 0.53 -10.76
C ILE A 21 -6.04 -0.98 -10.55
N PHE A 22 -5.23 -1.42 -9.58
CA PHE A 22 -5.05 -2.84 -9.27
C PHE A 22 -6.36 -3.51 -8.85
N VAL A 23 -7.11 -2.89 -7.93
CA VAL A 23 -8.42 -3.41 -7.47
C VAL A 23 -9.42 -3.43 -8.62
N ALA A 24 -9.45 -2.39 -9.46
CA ALA A 24 -10.33 -2.34 -10.62
C ALA A 24 -10.00 -3.46 -11.63
N LEU A 25 -8.72 -3.70 -11.91
CA LEU A 25 -8.30 -4.81 -12.78
C LEU A 25 -8.67 -6.16 -12.17
N PHE A 26 -8.47 -6.34 -10.86
CA PHE A 26 -8.75 -7.59 -10.16
C PHE A 26 -10.23 -7.99 -10.19
N LEU A 27 -11.11 -7.01 -9.99
CA LEU A 27 -12.55 -7.22 -9.99
C LEU A 27 -13.17 -7.19 -11.40
N TRP A 28 -12.37 -6.92 -12.43
CA TRP A 28 -12.86 -6.83 -13.81
C TRP A 28 -13.23 -8.21 -14.36
N GLY A 29 -14.38 -8.32 -15.05
CA GLY A 29 -14.81 -9.57 -15.70
C GLY A 29 -15.20 -10.65 -14.69
N ASP A 30 -14.71 -11.88 -14.87
CA ASP A 30 -15.03 -13.02 -13.98
C ASP A 30 -14.29 -12.96 -12.62
N GLY A 31 -13.53 -11.90 -12.38
CA GLY A 31 -12.90 -11.61 -11.08
C GLY A 31 -11.82 -12.64 -10.69
N PRO A 32 -11.77 -13.07 -9.41
CA PRO A 32 -10.67 -13.86 -8.83
C PRO A 32 -10.51 -15.27 -9.37
N SER A 33 -11.58 -15.86 -9.93
CA SER A 33 -11.59 -17.27 -10.37
C SER A 33 -10.71 -17.50 -11.59
N THR A 34 -10.60 -16.49 -12.46
CA THR A 34 -9.85 -16.56 -13.73
C THR A 34 -8.50 -15.84 -13.64
N TRP A 35 -8.22 -15.13 -12.53
CA TRP A 35 -7.04 -14.28 -12.35
C TRP A 35 -5.70 -15.02 -12.47
N ALA A 36 -5.64 -16.31 -12.16
CA ALA A 36 -4.39 -17.07 -12.20
C ALA A 36 -4.33 -18.07 -13.36
N LEU A 37 -5.22 -17.93 -14.35
CA LEU A 37 -5.17 -18.73 -15.56
C LEU A 37 -4.06 -18.20 -16.49
N TYR A 38 -3.36 -19.13 -17.16
CA TYR A 38 -2.15 -18.85 -17.93
C TYR A 38 -2.34 -17.80 -19.05
N ASP A 39 -3.52 -17.79 -19.69
CA ASP A 39 -3.83 -16.90 -20.81
C ASP A 39 -4.44 -15.56 -20.41
N ASP A 40 -4.60 -15.27 -19.13
CA ASP A 40 -5.19 -14.01 -18.70
C ASP A 40 -4.20 -12.84 -18.82
N TRP A 41 -4.68 -11.72 -19.37
CA TRP A 41 -3.92 -10.50 -19.55
C TRP A 41 -3.92 -9.62 -18.29
N ARG A 42 -4.93 -9.75 -17.42
CA ARG A 42 -5.10 -8.88 -16.25
C ARG A 42 -3.93 -8.96 -15.26
N PRO A 43 -3.34 -10.13 -14.94
CA PRO A 43 -2.15 -10.19 -14.10
C PRO A 43 -0.93 -9.51 -14.72
N LYS A 44 -0.77 -9.62 -16.05
CA LYS A 44 0.31 -8.95 -16.79
C LYS A 44 0.12 -7.43 -16.74
N ALA A 45 -1.11 -6.95 -16.93
CA ALA A 45 -1.45 -5.53 -16.77
C ALA A 45 -1.22 -5.04 -15.34
N ALA A 46 -1.63 -5.80 -14.32
CA ALA A 46 -1.37 -5.49 -12.92
C ALA A 46 0.13 -5.39 -12.59
N ALA A 47 0.94 -6.30 -13.14
CA ALA A 47 2.39 -6.24 -13.00
C ALA A 47 2.98 -4.96 -13.64
N LEU A 48 2.49 -4.56 -14.82
CA LEU A 48 2.91 -3.30 -15.46
C LEU A 48 2.50 -2.07 -14.65
N VAL A 49 1.31 -2.08 -14.05
CA VAL A 49 0.83 -0.99 -13.18
C VAL A 49 1.69 -0.89 -11.92
N LEU A 50 2.03 -2.02 -11.29
CA LEU A 50 2.94 -2.05 -10.14
C LEU A 50 4.34 -1.56 -10.53
N LEU A 51 4.87 -2.00 -11.67
CA LEU A 51 6.17 -1.55 -12.19
C LEU A 51 6.18 -0.04 -12.43
N ALA A 52 5.14 0.50 -13.07
CA ALA A 52 4.98 1.94 -13.27
C ALA A 52 4.90 2.69 -11.94
N GLY A 53 4.20 2.13 -10.95
CA GLY A 53 4.16 2.63 -9.58
C GLY A 53 5.54 2.69 -8.93
N PHE A 54 6.34 1.64 -9.07
CA PHE A 54 7.72 1.61 -8.57
C PHE A 54 8.61 2.64 -9.26
N ILE A 55 8.52 2.78 -10.59
CA ILE A 55 9.29 3.77 -11.35
C ILE A 55 8.91 5.19 -10.89
N ALA A 56 7.61 5.47 -10.76
CA ALA A 56 7.10 6.74 -10.23
C ALA A 56 7.65 7.01 -8.83
N PHE A 57 7.55 6.03 -7.93
CA PHE A 57 8.08 6.14 -6.58
C PHE A 57 9.59 6.42 -6.55
N TRP A 58 10.37 5.69 -7.34
CA TRP A 58 11.81 5.91 -7.49
C TRP A 58 12.14 7.33 -7.96
N MET A 59 11.43 7.84 -8.96
CA MET A 59 11.60 9.23 -9.43
C MET A 59 11.35 10.22 -8.28
N THR A 60 10.36 9.97 -7.41
CA THR A 60 10.10 10.85 -6.26
C THR A 60 11.21 10.81 -5.21
N LEU A 61 11.84 9.65 -4.97
CA LEU A 61 12.98 9.54 -4.07
C LEU A 61 14.17 10.35 -4.59
N HIS A 62 14.43 10.31 -5.89
CA HIS A 62 15.47 11.14 -6.51
C HIS A 62 15.14 12.64 -6.44
N ALA A 63 13.89 13.03 -6.70
CA ALA A 63 13.45 14.43 -6.70
C ALA A 63 13.39 15.04 -5.29
N THR A 64 13.11 14.24 -4.26
CA THR A 64 13.00 14.69 -2.86
C THR A 64 14.26 14.43 -2.03
N ARG A 65 15.35 14.01 -2.67
CA ARG A 65 16.63 13.76 -2.01
C ARG A 65 17.17 15.07 -1.43
N SER A 66 17.25 15.17 -0.10
CA SER A 66 17.91 16.29 0.56
C SER A 66 19.41 16.27 0.23
N ARG A 67 19.95 17.41 -0.21
CA ARG A 67 21.40 17.62 -0.44
C ARG A 67 22.12 18.21 0.76
N ARG A 68 21.41 18.63 1.82
CA ARG A 68 21.99 19.26 3.01
C ARG A 68 21.27 18.78 4.27
N GLY A 69 22.04 18.13 5.15
CA GLY A 69 21.80 18.02 6.59
C GLY A 69 20.53 17.31 7.05
N GLY A 70 20.71 16.05 7.47
CA GLY A 70 20.06 15.42 8.63
C GLY A 70 18.54 15.25 8.60
N GLN A 71 18.08 14.00 8.66
CA GLN A 71 16.72 13.70 9.10
C GLN A 71 16.58 14.20 10.55
N ASP A 72 15.66 15.14 10.80
CA ASP A 72 15.38 15.65 12.14
C ASP A 72 14.93 14.48 13.05
N GLU A 73 15.33 14.47 14.32
CA GLU A 73 14.87 13.48 15.31
C GLU A 73 13.35 13.40 15.34
N ARG A 74 12.69 14.56 15.16
CA ARG A 74 11.25 14.65 15.01
C ARG A 74 10.73 13.87 13.82
N ASP A 75 11.38 13.98 12.65
CA ASP A 75 10.95 13.30 11.43
C ASP A 75 11.13 11.77 11.56
N ALA A 76 12.19 11.34 12.25
CA ALA A 76 12.41 9.93 12.57
C ALA A 76 11.30 9.38 13.49
N LEU A 77 10.92 10.14 14.52
CA LEU A 77 9.85 9.74 15.44
C LEU A 77 8.48 9.69 14.75
N ILE A 78 8.18 10.64 13.86
CA ILE A 78 6.95 10.61 13.04
C ILE A 78 6.95 9.35 12.16
N GLN A 79 8.06 9.06 11.49
CA GLN A 79 8.16 7.89 10.62
C GLN A 79 8.01 6.57 11.40
N ALA A 80 8.58 6.47 12.60
CA ALA A 80 8.42 5.31 13.47
C ALA A 80 6.95 5.10 13.89
N LYS A 81 6.27 6.16 14.35
CA LYS A 81 4.84 6.10 14.71
C LYS A 81 3.96 5.74 13.52
N ALA A 82 4.23 6.33 12.35
CA ALA A 82 3.49 6.02 11.14
C ALA A 82 3.70 4.55 10.69
N CYS A 83 4.92 4.02 10.83
CA CYS A 83 5.24 2.63 10.54
C CYS A 83 4.47 1.67 11.49
N ALA A 84 4.42 1.98 12.78
CA ALA A 84 3.67 1.19 13.76
C ALA A 84 2.16 1.16 13.43
N VAL A 85 1.57 2.32 13.08
CA VAL A 85 0.17 2.39 12.64
C VAL A 85 -0.07 1.57 11.37
N ALA A 86 0.83 1.68 10.38
CA ALA A 86 0.73 0.93 9.13
C ALA A 86 0.81 -0.58 9.36
N LEU A 87 1.71 -1.03 10.23
CA LEU A 87 1.86 -2.44 10.60
C LEU A 87 0.57 -2.98 11.23
N VAL A 88 0.02 -2.28 12.23
CA VAL A 88 -1.23 -2.69 12.89
C VAL A 88 -2.40 -2.73 11.89
N ALA A 89 -2.52 -1.72 11.02
CA ALA A 89 -3.56 -1.68 10.00
C ALA A 89 -3.45 -2.84 9.00
N VAL A 90 -2.23 -3.15 8.55
CA VAL A 90 -1.95 -4.29 7.67
C VAL A 90 -2.28 -5.62 8.35
N MET A 91 -1.88 -5.81 9.60
CA MET A 91 -2.19 -7.04 10.35
C MET A 91 -3.70 -7.23 10.51
N ALA A 92 -4.42 -6.17 10.89
CA ALA A 92 -5.87 -6.19 11.01
C ALA A 92 -6.54 -6.51 9.66
N TYR A 93 -6.08 -5.89 8.58
CA TYR A 93 -6.57 -6.14 7.23
C TYR A 93 -6.37 -7.61 6.82
N VAL A 94 -5.15 -8.14 6.93
CA VAL A 94 -4.84 -9.52 6.55
C VAL A 94 -5.67 -10.51 7.36
N PHE A 95 -5.78 -10.30 8.67
CA PHE A 95 -6.59 -11.14 9.55
C PHE A 95 -8.06 -11.16 9.14
N LEU A 96 -8.67 -9.99 9.00
CA LEU A 96 -10.09 -9.87 8.63
C LEU A 96 -10.36 -10.42 7.22
N ALA A 97 -9.47 -10.15 6.26
CA ALA A 97 -9.62 -10.65 4.90
C ALA A 97 -9.44 -12.17 4.84
N SER A 98 -8.55 -12.76 5.65
CA SER A 98 -8.36 -14.21 5.73
C SER A 98 -9.59 -14.90 6.32
N ILE A 99 -10.18 -14.34 7.38
CA ILE A 99 -11.44 -14.84 7.94
C ILE A 99 -12.57 -14.69 6.92
N GLY A 100 -12.66 -13.55 6.23
CA GLY A 100 -13.67 -13.32 5.20
C GLY A 100 -13.58 -14.33 4.05
N LEU A 101 -12.37 -14.64 3.59
CA LEU A 101 -12.15 -15.68 2.58
C LEU A 101 -12.51 -17.07 3.09
N TYR A 102 -12.15 -17.39 4.33
CA TYR A 102 -12.52 -18.66 4.95
C TYR A 102 -14.04 -18.83 4.98
N VAL A 103 -14.78 -17.86 5.53
CA VAL A 103 -16.26 -17.92 5.61
C VAL A 103 -16.89 -18.02 4.21
N ARG A 104 -16.34 -17.32 3.21
CA ARG A 104 -16.89 -17.32 1.85
C ARG A 104 -16.68 -18.65 1.11
N TYR A 105 -15.58 -19.34 1.40
CA TYR A 105 -15.13 -20.55 0.69
C TYR A 105 -15.15 -21.80 1.57
N GLU A 106 -15.71 -21.73 2.78
CA GLU A 106 -15.82 -22.84 3.72
C GLU A 106 -16.44 -24.07 3.07
N SER A 107 -17.55 -23.88 2.33
CA SER A 107 -18.26 -24.97 1.66
C SER A 107 -17.50 -25.57 0.47
N GLN A 108 -16.50 -24.87 -0.08
CA GLN A 108 -15.72 -25.31 -1.24
C GLN A 108 -14.40 -25.98 -0.82
N SER A 109 -14.07 -25.96 0.47
CA SER A 109 -12.82 -26.48 1.07
C SER A 109 -11.53 -25.97 0.42
N THR A 110 -11.63 -25.00 -0.49
CA THR A 110 -10.55 -24.49 -1.33
C THR A 110 -10.78 -23.01 -1.61
N VAL A 111 -9.71 -22.22 -1.54
CA VAL A 111 -9.73 -20.79 -1.86
C VAL A 111 -9.08 -20.59 -3.23
N PRO A 112 -9.72 -19.88 -4.17
CA PRO A 112 -9.09 -19.56 -5.45
C PRO A 112 -7.76 -18.82 -5.25
N VAL A 113 -6.71 -19.28 -5.92
CA VAL A 113 -5.36 -18.72 -5.79
C VAL A 113 -5.31 -17.22 -6.13
N GLY A 114 -6.21 -16.71 -6.97
CA GLY A 114 -6.34 -15.28 -7.27
C GLY A 114 -6.52 -14.42 -6.01
N TRP A 115 -7.22 -14.90 -4.98
CA TRP A 115 -7.36 -14.19 -3.72
C TRP A 115 -6.05 -14.09 -2.92
N LEU A 116 -5.16 -15.08 -3.04
CA LEU A 116 -3.84 -15.01 -2.42
C LEU A 116 -2.98 -13.93 -3.08
N TRP A 117 -3.04 -13.82 -4.41
CA TRP A 117 -2.40 -12.73 -5.15
C TRP A 117 -2.97 -11.37 -4.75
N PHE A 118 -4.30 -11.25 -4.66
CA PHE A 118 -4.95 -10.03 -4.21
C PHE A 118 -4.50 -9.64 -2.81
N LEU A 119 -4.54 -10.57 -1.86
CA LEU A 119 -4.09 -10.34 -0.49
C LEU A 119 -2.65 -9.85 -0.44
N ALA A 120 -1.73 -10.52 -1.15
CA ALA A 120 -0.32 -10.15 -1.15
C ALA A 120 -0.10 -8.71 -1.65
N TYR A 121 -0.67 -8.38 -2.82
CA TYR A 121 -0.46 -7.05 -3.41
C TYR A 121 -1.19 -5.94 -2.67
N THR A 122 -2.44 -6.15 -2.27
CA THR A 122 -3.18 -5.15 -1.51
C THR A 122 -2.59 -4.91 -0.12
N THR A 123 -2.01 -5.92 0.51
CA THR A 123 -1.27 -5.76 1.78
C THR A 123 -0.07 -4.84 1.63
N PHE A 124 0.73 -5.06 0.58
CA PHE A 124 1.86 -4.20 0.25
C PHE A 124 1.41 -2.75 0.00
N LEU A 125 0.36 -2.56 -0.81
CA LEU A 125 -0.18 -1.23 -1.15
C LEU A 125 -0.76 -0.52 0.08
N LEU A 126 -1.50 -1.25 0.92
CA LEU A 126 -2.11 -0.72 2.13
C LEU A 126 -1.04 -0.21 3.10
N GLY A 127 0.07 -0.94 3.27
CA GLY A 127 1.18 -0.50 4.10
C GLY A 127 1.74 0.86 3.67
N TRP A 128 1.95 1.06 2.36
CA TRP A 128 2.41 2.33 1.82
C TRP A 128 1.39 3.46 1.98
N ILE A 129 0.12 3.19 1.71
CA ILE A 129 -0.97 4.16 1.81
C ILE A 129 -1.16 4.59 3.27
N VAL A 130 -1.34 3.64 4.19
CA VAL A 130 -1.56 3.93 5.61
C VAL A 130 -0.34 4.59 6.23
N GLY A 131 0.87 4.12 5.94
CA GLY A 131 2.10 4.74 6.46
C GLY A 131 2.27 6.19 5.99
N SER A 132 1.94 6.47 4.74
CA SER A 132 2.02 7.82 4.18
C SER A 132 0.92 8.74 4.72
N ALA A 133 -0.31 8.24 4.83
CA ALA A 133 -1.43 8.97 5.42
C ALA A 133 -1.19 9.28 6.90
N ALA A 134 -0.71 8.30 7.67
CA ALA A 134 -0.37 8.47 9.08
C ALA A 134 0.77 9.47 9.27
N SER A 135 1.80 9.41 8.41
CA SER A 135 2.88 10.40 8.41
C SER A 135 2.34 11.82 8.22
N LEU A 136 1.50 12.04 7.20
CA LEU A 136 0.88 13.34 6.93
C LEU A 136 -0.01 13.81 8.08
N TYR A 137 -0.77 12.91 8.69
CA TYR A 137 -1.59 13.19 9.87
C TYR A 137 -0.74 13.71 11.04
N TYR A 138 0.33 13.01 11.41
CA TYR A 138 1.23 13.44 12.48
C TYR A 138 1.96 14.76 12.16
N TYR A 139 2.27 15.00 10.89
CA TYR A 139 2.81 16.28 10.44
C TYR A 139 1.80 17.43 10.55
N HIS A 140 0.50 17.18 10.34
CA HIS A 140 -0.55 18.18 10.39
C HIS A 140 -0.99 18.51 11.82
N VAL A 141 -1.22 17.49 12.65
CA VAL A 141 -1.65 17.66 14.05
C VAL A 141 -0.51 18.25 14.91
N GLY A 142 0.73 18.09 14.45
CA GLY A 142 1.92 18.31 15.26
C GLY A 142 2.04 17.21 16.31
N LEU A 143 3.26 16.73 16.56
CA LEU A 143 3.52 15.89 17.73
C LEU A 143 3.35 16.76 18.99
N LYS A 144 2.11 16.91 19.46
CA LYS A 144 1.81 17.70 20.66
C LYS A 144 2.17 17.00 21.97
N ASN A 145 2.56 15.73 21.93
CA ASN A 145 2.82 14.94 23.12
C ASN A 145 4.24 14.36 23.08
N HIS A 146 4.89 14.41 24.24
CA HIS A 146 6.25 13.97 24.60
C HIS A 146 7.33 15.06 24.54
N ALA A 147 7.21 16.01 25.47
CA ALA A 147 8.33 16.40 26.34
C ALA A 147 8.12 15.71 27.69
#